data_AF-A0A401YTP0-F1
#
_entry.id   AF-A0A401YTP0-F1
#
_cell.length_a   1.000
_cell.length_b   1.000
_cell.length_c   1.000
_cell.angle_alpha   90.00
_cell.angle_beta   90.00
_cell.angle_gamma   90.00
#
_symmetry.space_group_name_H-M   'P 1'
#
loop_
_entity.id
_entity.type
_entity.pdbx_description
1 polymer ?
#
loop_
_entity_poly.entity_id
_entity_poly.type
_entity_poly.pdbx_seq_one_letter_code
_entity_poly.pdbx_strand_id
1 'polypeptide(L)'
;MSYLVVYDAPAARQKAGLPQPAVAALNDLESALERDPWSVGGRMHSGLKTMREVAFGAFGFITFVIEDNRVRVSVMNVVWTG
;
A
#
# COMPACT_ATOMS: atom_id res chain seq x y z
N MET A 1 1.48 -18.14 2.64
CA MET A 1 1.47 -17.64 1.26
C MET A 1 1.75 -16.16 1.37
N SER A 2 2.78 -15.64 0.70
CA SER A 2 3.20 -14.24 0.83
C SER A 2 2.95 -13.49 -0.46
N TYR A 3 2.35 -12.31 -0.38
CA TYR A 3 2.13 -11.43 -1.52
C TYR A 3 3.39 -10.65 -1.84
N LEU A 4 3.70 -10.48 -3.12
CA LEU A 4 4.72 -9.54 -3.57
C LEU A 4 4.13 -8.13 -3.62
N VAL A 5 4.68 -7.20 -2.86
CA VAL A 5 4.30 -5.77 -2.95
C VAL A 5 5.14 -5.08 -4.03
N VAL A 6 4.48 -4.51 -5.03
CA VAL A 6 5.11 -3.82 -6.16
C VAL A 6 4.57 -2.40 -6.26
N TYR A 7 5.48 -1.44 -6.44
CA TYR A 7 5.13 -0.05 -6.62
C TYR A 7 5.14 0.33 -8.10
N ASP A 8 4.07 0.98 -8.54
CA ASP A 8 4.08 1.65 -9.83
C ASP A 8 5.05 2.84 -9.81
N ALA A 9 5.59 3.22 -10.97
CA ALA A 9 6.57 4.29 -11.10
C ALA A 9 6.22 5.60 -10.36
N PRO A 10 4.98 6.15 -10.41
CA PRO A 10 4.64 7.34 -9.64
C PRO A 10 4.65 7.09 -8.13
N ALA A 11 4.14 5.95 -7.67
CA ALA A 11 4.12 5.56 -6.26
C ALA A 11 5.55 5.38 -5.71
N ALA A 12 6.44 4.78 -6.48
CA ALA A 12 7.85 4.60 -6.11
C ALA A 12 8.57 5.94 -5.91
N ARG A 13 8.27 6.96 -6.75
CA ARG A 13 8.82 8.31 -6.58
C ARG A 13 8.33 8.97 -5.30
N GLN A 14 7.05 8.79 -4.97
CA GLN A 14 6.49 9.31 -3.72
C GLN A 14 7.09 8.62 -2.49
N LYS A 15 7.24 7.29 -2.54
CA LYS A 15 7.92 6.51 -1.49
C LYS A 15 9.35 7.01 -1.25
N ALA A 16 10.09 7.34 -2.31
CA ALA A 16 11.46 7.84 -2.20
C ALA A 16 11.57 9.22 -1.52
N GLY A 17 10.49 10.00 -1.49
CA GLY A 17 10.44 11.32 -0.85
C GLY A 17 10.06 11.29 0.63
N LEU A 18 9.67 10.14 1.18
CA LEU A 18 9.14 10.04 2.54
C LEU A 18 10.20 10.36 3.61
N PRO A 19 9.83 11.10 4.68
CA PRO A 19 10.69 11.27 5.83
C PRO A 19 10.86 9.92 6.57
N GLN A 20 12.00 9.74 7.25
CA GLN A 20 12.35 8.50 7.93
C GLN A 20 11.24 7.87 8.81
N PRO A 21 10.50 8.62 9.65
CA PRO A 21 9.41 8.02 10.44
C PRO A 21 8.24 7.52 9.57
N ALA A 22 7.99 8.18 8.43
CA ALA A 22 6.96 7.74 7.48
C ALA A 22 7.41 6.50 6.69
N VAL A 23 8.70 6.37 6.38
CA VAL A 23 9.27 5.15 5.79
C VAL A 23 9.08 3.96 6.71
N ALA A 24 9.33 4.12 8.02
CA ALA A 24 9.13 3.04 8.99
C ALA A 24 7.66 2.59 9.03
N ALA A 25 6.71 3.53 9.13
CA ALA A 25 5.28 3.23 9.12
C ALA A 25 4.82 2.55 7.82
N LEU A 26 5.40 2.94 6.67
CA LEU A 26 5.11 2.29 5.40
C LEU A 26 5.68 0.86 5.34
N ASN A 27 6.87 0.61 5.86
CA ASN A 27 7.47 -0.74 5.90
C ASN A 27 6.66 -1.70 6.78
N ASP A 28 6.11 -1.23 7.89
CA ASP A 28 5.22 -2.03 8.74
C ASP A 28 3.94 -2.41 7.99
N LEU A 29 3.39 -1.47 7.22
CA LEU A 29 2.23 -1.71 6.37
C LEU A 29 2.56 -2.68 5.22
N GLU A 30 3.72 -2.54 4.57
CA GLU A 30 4.21 -3.48 3.56
C GLU A 30 4.29 -4.90 4.11
N SER A 31 4.87 -5.06 5.29
CA SER A 31 4.98 -6.36 5.97
C SER A 31 3.60 -6.99 6.25
N ALA A 32 2.59 -6.17 6.56
CA ALA A 32 1.22 -6.64 6.73
C ALA A 32 0.57 -7.04 5.39
N LEU A 33 0.79 -6.27 4.32
CA LEU A 33 0.30 -6.58 2.97
C LEU A 33 0.94 -7.84 2.40
N GLU A 34 2.23 -8.06 2.63
CA GLU A 34 2.93 -9.28 2.22
C GLU A 34 2.33 -10.51 2.91
N ARG A 35 1.84 -10.39 4.14
CA ARG A 35 1.26 -11.50 4.89
C ARG A 35 -0.17 -11.80 4.47
N ASP A 36 -1.03 -10.79 4.52
CA ASP A 36 -2.44 -10.91 4.17
C ASP A 36 -3.02 -9.53 3.83
N PRO A 37 -3.09 -9.17 2.54
CA PRO A 37 -3.54 -7.85 2.11
C PRO A 37 -5.04 -7.63 2.28
N TRP A 38 -5.83 -8.70 2.50
CA TRP A 38 -7.26 -8.59 2.76
C TRP A 38 -7.55 -8.21 4.22
N SER A 39 -6.62 -8.53 5.14
CA SER A 39 -6.74 -8.27 6.58
C SER A 39 -6.36 -6.85 7.01
N VAL A 40 -5.60 -6.12 6.19
CA VAL A 40 -5.02 -4.81 6.55
C VAL A 40 -6.07 -3.69 6.65
N GLY A 41 -7.33 -4.00 6.41
CA GLY A 41 -8.44 -3.06 6.48
C GLY A 41 -8.46 -2.11 5.27
N GLY A 42 -8.82 -0.85 5.52
CA GLY A 42 -8.87 0.19 4.51
C GLY A 42 -10.24 0.34 3.82
N ARG A 43 -10.40 1.49 3.17
CA ARG A 43 -11.61 1.84 2.43
C ARG A 43 -11.58 1.13 1.08
N MET A 44 -12.63 0.36 0.78
CA MET A 44 -12.82 -0.20 -0.55
C MET A 44 -13.20 0.93 -1.52
N HIS A 45 -12.55 0.98 -2.69
CA HIS A 45 -12.92 1.95 -3.70
C HIS A 45 -14.27 1.58 -4.32
N SER A 46 -15.21 2.53 -4.40
CA SER A 46 -16.56 2.26 -4.93
C SER A 46 -16.46 1.82 -6.39
N GLY A 47 -16.81 0.57 -6.67
CA GLY A 47 -16.79 -0.02 -8.02
C GLY A 47 -15.63 -0.97 -8.30
N LEU A 48 -14.60 -1.04 -7.45
CA LEU A 48 -13.43 -1.91 -7.63
C LEU A 48 -13.17 -2.74 -6.37
N LYS A 49 -13.69 -3.98 -6.34
CA LYS A 49 -13.67 -4.86 -5.14
C LYS A 49 -12.26 -5.20 -4.62
N THR A 50 -11.27 -5.19 -5.50
CA THR A 50 -9.87 -5.51 -5.17
C THR A 50 -9.04 -4.27 -4.89
N MET A 51 -9.57 -3.07 -5.14
CA MET A 51 -8.87 -1.81 -4.94
C MET A 51 -9.21 -1.23 -3.57
N ARG A 52 -8.17 -0.93 -2.80
CA ARG A 52 -8.26 -0.48 -1.43
C ARG A 52 -7.36 0.70 -1.19
N GLU A 53 -7.76 1.52 -0.23
CA GLU A 53 -6.98 2.62 0.30
C GLU A 53 -6.78 2.42 1.80
N VAL A 54 -5.54 2.47 2.26
CA VAL A 54 -5.21 2.29 3.68
C VAL A 54 -4.18 3.31 4.13
N ALA A 55 -4.34 3.80 5.36
CA ALA A 55 -3.38 4.71 5.97
C ALA A 55 -2.11 3.97 6.43
N PHE A 56 -0.95 4.61 6.32
CA PHE A 56 0.28 4.17 6.97
C PHE A 56 0.62 5.12 8.12
N GLY A 57 0.21 4.72 9.32
CA GLY A 57 0.31 5.57 10.51
C GLY A 57 -0.46 6.89 10.34
N ALA A 58 0.13 7.99 10.82
CA ALA A 58 -0.42 9.35 10.70
C ALA A 58 0.16 10.15 9.52
N PHE A 59 0.99 9.51 8.68
CA PHE A 59 1.78 10.23 7.67
C PHE A 59 1.08 10.35 6.32
N GLY A 60 0.18 9.42 6.01
CA GLY A 60 -0.46 9.37 4.71
C GLY A 60 -1.24 8.09 4.46
N PHE A 61 -1.54 7.84 3.20
CA PHE A 61 -2.25 6.66 2.73
C PHE A 61 -1.66 6.13 1.42
N ILE A 62 -1.86 4.85 1.19
CA ILE A 62 -1.55 4.20 -0.09
C ILE A 62 -2.83 3.69 -0.72
N THR A 63 -2.85 3.69 -2.05
CA THR A 63 -3.90 3.06 -2.84
C THR A 63 -3.31 1.87 -3.58
N PHE A 64 -3.91 0.70 -3.41
CA PHE A 64 -3.38 -0.54 -3.95
C PHE A 64 -4.48 -1.46 -4.50
N VAL A 65 -4.07 -2.39 -5.36
CA VAL A 65 -4.93 -3.45 -5.90
C VAL A 65 -4.36 -4.79 -5.49
N ILE A 66 -5.24 -5.68 -5.02
CA ILE A 66 -4.90 -7.07 -4.71
C ILE A 66 -5.10 -7.94 -5.95
N GLU A 67 -4.04 -8.63 -6.36
CA GLU A 67 -4.02 -9.54 -7.52
C GLU A 67 -3.80 -10.98 -7.04
N ASP A 68 -4.86 -11.64 -6.52
CA ASP A 68 -4.78 -13.00 -5.94
C ASP A 68 -4.18 -14.03 -6.91
N ASN A 69 -4.55 -13.95 -8.20
CA ASN A 69 -4.03 -14.86 -9.25
C ASN A 69 -2.51 -14.80 -9.42
N ARG A 70 -1.88 -13.68 -9.03
CA ARG A 70 -0.43 -13.45 -9.13
C ARG A 70 0.25 -13.42 -7.76
N VAL A 71 -0.53 -13.55 -6.69
CA VAL A 71 -0.07 -13.40 -5.31
C VAL A 71 0.71 -12.09 -5.17
N ARG A 72 0.11 -10.99 -5.66
CA ARG A 72 0.74 -9.67 -5.78
C ARG A 72 -0.17 -8.56 -5.27
N VAL A 73 0.43 -7.54 -4.68
CA VAL A 73 -0.20 -6.26 -4.36
C VAL A 73 0.46 -5.17 -5.21
N SER A 74 -0.32 -4.49 -6.04
CA SER A 74 0.16 -3.38 -6.87
C SER A 74 -0.21 -2.06 -6.22
N VAL A 75 0.78 -1.35 -5.68
CA VAL A 75 0.61 -0.02 -5.09
C VAL A 75 0.66 1.03 -6.20
N MET A 76 -0.49 1.62 -6.47
CA MET A 76 -0.68 2.59 -7.55
C MET A 76 -0.38 4.02 -7.11
N ASN A 77 -0.63 4.33 -5.83
CA ASN A 77 -0.47 5.68 -5.31
C ASN A 77 0.02 5.66 -3.86
N VAL A 78 0.83 6.66 -3.52
CA VAL A 78 1.31 6.95 -2.18
C VAL A 78 1.13 8.45 -1.98
N VAL A 79 0.30 8.83 -1.01
CA VAL A 79 -0.01 10.22 -0.69
C VAL A 79 0.35 10.45 0.77
N TRP A 80 1.04 11.55 1.05
CA TRP A 80 1.48 11.90 2.38
C TRP A 80 1.57 13.42 2.53
N THR A 81 1.41 13.88 3.76
CA THR A 81 1.65 15.27 4.13
C THR A 81 3.10 15.41 4.59
N GLY A 82 3.85 16.26 3.89
CA GLY A 82 5.21 16.66 4.29
C GLY A 82 5.22 17.72 5.37
#